data_AF-A0A7S0N154-F1
#
_entry.id   AF-A0A7S0N154-F1
#
_cell.length_a   1.000
_cell.length_b   1.000
_cell.length_c   1.000
_cell.angle_alpha   90.00
_cell.angle_beta   90.00
_cell.angle_gamma   90.00
#
_symmetry.space_group_name_H-M   'P 1'
#
loop_
_entity.id
_entity.type
_entity.pdbx_description
1 polymer ?
#
loop_
_entity_poly.entity_id
_entity_poly.type
_entity_poly.pdbx_seq_one_letter_code
_entity_poly.pdbx_strand_id
1 'polypeptide(L)'
;GADAFTTVTSKLINGLIVEMMKGEKADATRYVEALLDLRRLVARSHSAVRGLRDAHAARIRGFVGDEARRHKDAEPNLGDFLALYMCLPAAAPRAAFLDAYVDENFQRCAMWWRRAGAPDRAREVFAATRVSRDICLFQLAV
;
A
#
# COMPACT_ATOMS: atom_id res chain seq x y z
N GLY A 1 -11.14 -13.52 -2.70
CA GLY A 1 -11.31 -12.21 -3.34
C GLY A 1 -10.18 -11.27 -2.98
N ALA A 2 -10.10 -10.83 -1.72
CA ALA A 2 -9.05 -9.93 -1.23
C ALA A 2 -7.64 -10.56 -1.24
N ASP A 3 -7.50 -11.84 -0.86
CA ASP A 3 -6.20 -12.54 -0.75
C ASP A 3 -5.42 -12.70 -2.07
N ALA A 4 -6.14 -12.82 -3.19
CA ALA A 4 -5.48 -12.95 -4.50
C ALA A 4 -4.93 -11.60 -4.96
N PHE A 5 -5.69 -10.52 -4.74
CA PHE A 5 -5.27 -9.16 -5.09
C PHE A 5 -4.04 -8.73 -4.29
N THR A 6 -4.06 -8.96 -2.97
CA THR A 6 -2.93 -8.64 -2.07
C THR A 6 -1.68 -9.41 -2.49
N THR A 7 -1.80 -10.73 -2.68
CA THR A 7 -0.68 -11.58 -3.10
C THR A 7 -0.05 -11.13 -4.42
N VAL A 8 -0.85 -10.79 -5.43
CA VAL A 8 -0.32 -10.37 -6.74
C VAL A 8 0.29 -8.98 -6.65
N THR A 9 -0.37 -8.03 -5.96
CA THR A 9 0.13 -6.66 -5.79
C THR A 9 1.51 -6.64 -5.14
N SER A 10 1.67 -7.35 -4.02
CA SER A 10 2.96 -7.46 -3.32
C SER A 10 4.06 -8.05 -4.22
N LYS A 11 3.74 -9.08 -5.02
CA LYS A 11 4.71 -9.66 -5.97
C LYS A 11 5.13 -8.68 -7.06
N LEU A 12 4.19 -7.92 -7.62
CA LEU A 12 4.47 -6.94 -8.66
C LEU A 12 5.33 -5.79 -8.14
N ILE A 13 5.03 -5.27 -6.94
CA ILE A 13 5.81 -4.19 -6.31
C ILE A 13 7.22 -4.68 -5.96
N ASN A 14 7.36 -5.86 -5.37
CA ASN A 14 8.67 -6.41 -5.04
C ASN A 14 9.50 -6.69 -6.29
N GLY A 15 8.89 -7.24 -7.35
CA GLY A 15 9.54 -7.44 -8.64
C GLY A 15 10.01 -6.13 -9.26
N LEU A 16 9.15 -5.09 -9.26
CA LEU A 16 9.51 -3.75 -9.71
C LEU A 16 10.75 -3.21 -8.98
N ILE A 17 10.77 -3.28 -7.65
CA ILE A 17 11.88 -2.79 -6.83
C ILE A 17 13.18 -3.54 -7.18
N VAL A 18 13.11 -4.87 -7.29
CA VAL A 18 14.27 -5.70 -7.62
C VAL A 18 14.85 -5.32 -8.99
N GLU A 19 14.03 -5.16 -10.01
CA GLU A 19 14.52 -4.80 -11.36
C GLU A 19 15.03 -3.35 -11.42
N MET A 20 14.39 -2.42 -10.69
CA MET A 20 14.92 -1.06 -10.53
C MET A 20 16.29 -1.05 -9.86
N MET A 21 16.51 -1.88 -8.83
CA MET A 21 17.80 -1.99 -8.14
C MET A 21 18.90 -2.57 -9.03
N LYS A 22 18.55 -3.42 -9.99
CA LYS A 22 19.50 -3.95 -10.99
C LYS A 22 19.82 -2.96 -12.11
N GLY A 23 19.02 -1.89 -12.27
CA GLY A 23 19.12 -0.96 -13.39
C GLY A 23 18.41 -1.44 -14.67
N GLU A 24 17.62 -2.51 -14.59
CA GLU A 24 16.94 -3.13 -15.73
C GLU A 24 15.62 -2.42 -16.04
N LYS A 25 15.73 -1.28 -16.76
CA LYS A 25 14.58 -0.40 -17.05
C LYS A 25 13.44 -1.10 -17.78
N ALA A 26 13.74 -1.99 -18.73
CA ALA A 26 12.73 -2.67 -19.53
C ALA A 26 11.85 -3.59 -18.66
N ASP A 27 12.48 -4.36 -17.77
CA ASP A 27 11.75 -5.28 -16.89
C ASP A 27 11.02 -4.53 -15.77
N ALA A 28 11.63 -3.48 -15.21
CA ALA A 28 10.92 -2.58 -14.30
C ALA A 28 9.65 -1.99 -14.95
N THR A 29 9.73 -1.56 -16.22
CA THR A 29 8.56 -1.03 -16.96
C THR A 29 7.45 -2.07 -17.09
N ARG A 30 7.78 -3.34 -17.38
CA ARG A 30 6.80 -4.43 -17.46
C ARG A 30 6.05 -4.64 -16.13
N TYR A 31 6.75 -4.54 -15.00
CA TYR A 31 6.11 -4.62 -13.68
C TYR A 31 5.17 -3.44 -13.42
N VAL A 32 5.52 -2.22 -13.86
CA VAL A 32 4.63 -1.06 -13.77
C VAL A 32 3.38 -1.28 -14.61
N GLU A 33 3.52 -1.73 -15.86
CA GLU A 33 2.40 -2.03 -16.75
C GLU A 33 1.47 -3.08 -16.15
N ALA A 34 2.03 -4.18 -15.63
CA ALA A 34 1.28 -5.23 -14.97
C ALA A 34 0.53 -4.73 -13.72
N LEU A 35 1.14 -3.83 -12.94
CA LEU A 35 0.47 -3.21 -11.79
C LEU A 35 -0.72 -2.34 -12.23
N LEU A 36 -0.56 -1.58 -13.31
CA LEU A 36 -1.65 -0.76 -13.88
C LEU A 36 -2.78 -1.63 -14.44
N ASP A 37 -2.46 -2.72 -15.11
CA ASP A 37 -3.45 -3.67 -15.62
C ASP A 37 -4.20 -4.38 -14.50
N LEU A 38 -3.52 -4.75 -13.42
CA LEU A 38 -4.16 -5.28 -12.22
C LEU A 38 -5.15 -4.27 -11.63
N ARG A 39 -4.74 -3.00 -11.49
CA ARG A 39 -5.64 -1.94 -10.99
C ARG A 39 -6.87 -1.77 -11.87
N ARG A 40 -6.70 -1.76 -13.20
CA ARG A 40 -7.80 -1.72 -14.17
C ARG A 40 -8.73 -2.94 -14.03
N LEU A 41 -8.17 -4.12 -13.85
CA LEU A 41 -8.94 -5.35 -13.64
C LEU A 41 -9.77 -5.30 -12.35
N VAL A 42 -9.20 -4.77 -11.27
CA VAL A 42 -9.91 -4.59 -9.99
C VAL A 42 -11.04 -3.57 -10.14
N ALA A 43 -10.79 -2.43 -10.79
CA ALA A 43 -11.80 -1.44 -11.08
C ALA A 43 -12.96 -2.02 -11.94
N ARG A 44 -12.65 -2.85 -12.95
CA ARG A 44 -13.68 -3.58 -13.71
C ARG A 44 -14.45 -4.57 -12.84
N SER A 45 -13.76 -5.30 -11.97
CA SER A 45 -14.38 -6.25 -11.04
C SER A 45 -15.36 -5.59 -10.08
N HIS A 46 -15.14 -4.33 -9.69
CA HIS A 46 -16.10 -3.57 -8.87
C HIS A 46 -17.46 -3.38 -9.55
N SER A 47 -17.50 -3.36 -10.88
CA SER A 47 -18.74 -3.25 -11.65
C SER A 47 -19.35 -4.63 -11.96
N ALA A 48 -18.51 -5.66 -12.10
CA ALA A 48 -18.95 -7.01 -12.48
C ALA A 48 -19.39 -7.87 -11.29
N VAL A 49 -18.82 -7.64 -10.09
CA VAL A 49 -19.08 -8.47 -8.90
C VAL A 49 -19.92 -7.70 -7.90
N ARG A 50 -21.17 -8.16 -7.70
CA ARG A 50 -22.12 -7.56 -6.75
C ARG A 50 -21.50 -7.49 -5.35
N GLY A 51 -21.58 -6.31 -4.73
CA GLY A 51 -21.14 -6.08 -3.35
C GLY A 51 -19.62 -5.93 -3.15
N LEU A 52 -18.79 -6.25 -4.16
CA LEU A 52 -17.33 -6.14 -4.03
C LEU A 52 -16.88 -4.69 -3.82
N ARG A 53 -17.43 -3.77 -4.61
CA ARG A 53 -17.15 -2.33 -4.48
C ARG A 53 -17.49 -1.81 -3.09
N ASP A 54 -18.67 -2.16 -2.59
CA ASP A 54 -19.15 -1.66 -1.30
C ASP A 54 -18.36 -2.24 -0.13
N ALA A 55 -17.99 -3.53 -0.22
CA ALA A 55 -17.12 -4.17 0.75
C ALA A 55 -15.73 -3.50 0.80
N HIS A 56 -15.11 -3.24 -0.35
CA HIS A 56 -13.84 -2.52 -0.41
C HIS A 56 -13.96 -1.07 0.08
N ALA A 57 -15.02 -0.37 -0.30
CA ALA A 57 -15.26 0.99 0.17
C ALA A 57 -15.47 1.04 1.69
N ALA A 58 -16.19 0.08 2.26
CA ALA A 58 -16.39 -0.04 3.70
C ALA A 58 -15.08 -0.35 4.43
N ARG A 59 -14.21 -1.20 3.86
CA ARG A 59 -12.86 -1.47 4.39
C ARG A 59 -12.01 -0.19 4.38
N ILE A 60 -11.99 0.56 3.29
CA ILE A 60 -11.25 1.83 3.17
C ILE A 60 -11.77 2.86 4.19
N ARG A 61 -13.08 3.08 4.27
CA ARG A 61 -13.68 3.99 5.26
C ARG A 61 -13.39 3.54 6.69
N GLY A 62 -13.44 2.24 6.95
CA GLY A 62 -13.11 1.65 8.24
C GLY A 62 -11.68 1.96 8.65
N PHE A 63 -10.71 1.75 7.77
CA PHE A 63 -9.31 2.08 8.03
C PHE A 63 -9.13 3.57 8.34
N VAL A 64 -9.77 4.45 7.58
CA VAL A 64 -9.67 5.91 7.82
C VAL A 64 -10.32 6.31 9.15
N GLY A 65 -11.49 5.78 9.46
CA GLY A 65 -12.30 6.21 10.61
C GLY A 65 -12.05 5.50 11.94
N ASP A 66 -11.33 4.37 11.94
CA ASP A 66 -11.17 3.52 13.13
C ASP A 66 -9.73 2.97 13.20
N GLU A 67 -8.96 3.42 14.20
CA GLU A 67 -7.57 3.03 14.43
C GLU A 67 -7.41 1.52 14.63
N ALA A 68 -8.39 0.86 15.28
CA ALA A 68 -8.34 -0.59 15.48
C ALA A 68 -8.38 -1.37 14.15
N ARG A 69 -8.97 -0.78 13.10
CA ARG A 69 -8.99 -1.35 11.75
C ARG A 69 -7.72 -1.07 10.95
N ARG A 70 -6.83 -0.20 11.44
CA ARG A 70 -5.51 0.05 10.85
C ARG A 70 -4.47 -0.94 11.32
N HIS A 71 -4.62 -1.44 12.53
CA HIS A 71 -3.66 -2.33 13.17
C HIS A 71 -3.33 -3.54 12.27
N LYS A 72 -2.08 -4.03 12.37
CA LYS A 72 -1.56 -5.13 11.55
C LYS A 72 -2.42 -6.41 11.54
N ASP A 73 -3.19 -6.66 12.59
CA ASP A 73 -4.02 -7.85 12.70
C ASP A 73 -5.32 -7.71 11.88
N ALA A 74 -5.77 -6.47 11.65
CA ALA A 74 -6.93 -6.15 10.80
C ALA A 74 -6.51 -5.83 9.36
N GLU A 75 -5.41 -5.09 9.18
CA GLU A 75 -4.86 -4.70 7.89
C GLU A 75 -3.38 -5.09 7.78
N PRO A 76 -3.06 -6.35 7.43
CA PRO A 76 -1.69 -6.85 7.52
C PRO A 76 -0.72 -6.21 6.52
N ASN A 77 -1.21 -5.80 5.34
CA ASN A 77 -0.35 -5.30 4.27
C ASN A 77 -0.78 -3.91 3.78
N LEU A 78 -0.10 -2.88 4.28
CA LEU A 78 -0.33 -1.49 3.86
C LEU A 78 0.00 -1.26 2.38
N GLY A 79 1.00 -1.94 1.81
CA GLY A 79 1.32 -1.76 0.39
C GLY A 79 0.16 -2.17 -0.52
N ASP A 80 -0.44 -3.31 -0.23
CA ASP A 80 -1.63 -3.78 -0.95
C ASP A 80 -2.84 -2.90 -0.67
N PHE A 81 -2.97 -2.41 0.57
CA PHE A 81 -4.06 -1.51 0.95
C PHE A 81 -4.00 -0.17 0.22
N LEU A 82 -2.81 0.41 0.03
CA LEU A 82 -2.59 1.59 -0.80
C LEU A 82 -3.00 1.31 -2.25
N ALA A 83 -2.59 0.17 -2.82
CA ALA A 83 -3.01 -0.21 -4.17
C ALA A 83 -4.54 -0.37 -4.30
N LEU A 84 -5.20 -0.91 -3.27
CA LEU A 84 -6.67 -1.00 -3.23
C LEU A 84 -7.32 0.38 -3.23
N TYR A 85 -6.82 1.31 -2.41
CA TYR A 85 -7.30 2.69 -2.37
C TYR A 85 -7.14 3.37 -3.74
N MET A 86 -6.00 3.17 -4.41
CA MET A 86 -5.77 3.72 -5.76
C MET A 86 -6.78 3.20 -6.79
N CYS A 87 -7.40 2.03 -6.57
CA CYS A 87 -8.49 1.53 -7.41
C CYS A 87 -9.85 2.14 -7.09
N LEU A 88 -10.03 2.72 -5.90
CA LEU A 88 -11.31 3.27 -5.43
C LEU A 88 -11.10 4.54 -4.58
N PRO A 89 -10.49 5.61 -5.13
CA PRO A 89 -10.13 6.79 -4.35
C PRO A 89 -11.35 7.55 -3.82
N ALA A 90 -12.52 7.39 -4.44
CA ALA A 90 -13.78 7.98 -3.97
C ALA A 90 -14.30 7.37 -2.64
N ALA A 91 -13.70 6.28 -2.14
CA ALA A 91 -14.14 5.67 -0.89
C ALA A 91 -13.84 6.52 0.35
N ALA A 92 -12.81 7.37 0.32
CA ALA A 92 -12.46 8.30 1.39
C ALA A 92 -11.70 9.52 0.84
N PRO A 93 -11.76 10.70 1.49
CA PRO A 93 -10.95 11.85 1.09
C PRO A 93 -9.46 11.51 1.09
N ARG A 94 -8.74 11.92 0.04
CA ARG A 94 -7.32 11.60 -0.11
C ARG A 94 -6.46 12.00 1.08
N ALA A 95 -6.67 13.20 1.61
CA ALA A 95 -5.92 13.68 2.78
C ALA A 95 -6.13 12.76 4.00
N ALA A 96 -7.39 12.48 4.34
CA ALA A 96 -7.72 11.60 5.47
C ALA A 96 -7.17 10.18 5.30
N PHE A 97 -7.19 9.64 4.07
CA PHE A 97 -6.56 8.36 3.77
C PHE A 97 -5.03 8.41 3.97
N LEU A 98 -4.37 9.43 3.42
CA LEU A 98 -2.92 9.57 3.53
C LEU A 98 -2.46 9.76 4.96
N ASP A 99 -3.18 10.56 5.75
CA ASP A 99 -2.87 10.77 7.17
C ASP A 99 -2.95 9.45 7.94
N ALA A 100 -4.05 8.70 7.79
CA ALA A 100 -4.21 7.38 8.42
C ALA A 100 -3.16 6.37 7.95
N TYR A 101 -2.83 6.38 6.65
CA TYR A 101 -1.87 5.47 6.05
C TYR A 101 -0.46 5.72 6.56
N VAL A 102 -0.03 6.98 6.56
CA VAL A 102 1.31 7.40 6.96
C VAL A 102 1.51 7.17 8.45
N ASP A 103 0.51 7.51 9.27
CA ASP A 103 0.51 7.27 10.72
C ASP A 103 0.75 5.79 11.05
N GLU A 104 -0.07 4.89 10.50
CA GLU A 104 0.07 3.44 10.70
C GLU A 104 1.42 2.92 10.15
N ASN A 105 1.89 3.44 9.01
CA ASN A 105 3.19 3.07 8.45
C ASN A 105 4.34 3.42 9.41
N PHE A 106 4.33 4.64 9.97
CA PHE A 106 5.31 5.08 10.95
C PHE A 106 5.23 4.28 12.25
N GLN A 107 4.03 3.98 12.74
CA GLN A 107 3.84 3.17 13.93
C GLN A 107 4.44 1.77 13.74
N ARG A 108 4.23 1.13 12.58
CA ARG A 108 4.86 -0.16 12.25
C ARG A 108 6.38 -0.06 12.17
N CYS A 109 6.91 0.98 11.51
CA CYS A 109 8.36 1.18 11.45
C CYS A 109 8.98 1.39 12.85
N ALA A 110 8.36 2.19 13.71
CA ALA A 110 8.82 2.43 15.07
C ALA A 110 8.75 1.15 15.93
N MET A 111 7.71 0.32 15.79
CA MET A 111 7.61 -0.97 16.47
C MET A 111 8.77 -1.91 16.09
N TRP A 112 9.13 -1.97 14.81
CA TRP A 112 10.27 -2.77 14.34
C TRP A 112 11.60 -2.22 14.85
N TRP A 113 11.76 -0.89 14.84
CA TRP A 113 12.95 -0.21 15.33
C TRP A 113 13.19 -0.47 16.82
N ARG A 114 12.14 -0.32 17.65
CA ARG A 114 12.18 -0.62 19.09
C ARG A 114 12.48 -2.10 19.34
N ARG A 115 11.87 -3.02 18.57
CA ARG A 115 12.15 -4.45 18.67
C ARG A 115 13.61 -4.80 18.36
N ALA A 116 14.26 -4.03 17.49
CA ALA A 116 15.67 -4.21 17.15
C ALA A 116 16.65 -3.62 18.20
N GLY A 117 16.14 -3.00 19.28
CA GLY A 117 16.98 -2.35 20.29
C GLY A 117 17.74 -1.13 19.77
N ALA A 118 17.31 -0.57 18.64
CA ALA A 118 17.99 0.56 18.02
C ALA A 118 17.69 1.88 18.77
N PRO A 119 18.64 2.82 18.83
CA PRO A 119 18.43 4.13 19.48
C PRO A 119 17.25 4.87 18.85
N ASP A 120 16.32 5.39 19.66
CA ASP A 120 15.14 6.11 19.17
C ASP A 120 15.49 7.56 18.77
N ARG A 121 16.21 7.69 17.65
CA ARG A 121 16.64 8.96 17.09
C ARG A 121 15.91 9.24 15.79
N ALA A 122 15.09 10.28 15.79
CA ALA A 122 14.23 10.65 14.66
C ALA A 122 14.95 10.69 13.30
N ARG A 123 16.18 11.21 13.25
CA ARG A 123 16.98 11.28 12.01
C ARG A 123 17.33 9.90 11.45
N GLU A 124 17.67 8.94 12.31
CA GLU A 124 18.07 7.59 11.91
C GLU A 124 16.86 6.79 11.41
N VAL A 125 15.71 6.92 12.11
CA VAL A 125 14.43 6.33 11.69
C VAL A 125 14.01 6.91 10.33
N PHE A 126 14.12 8.23 10.14
CA PHE A 126 13.82 8.87 8.86
C PHE A 126 14.73 8.38 7.74
N ALA A 127 16.04 8.23 7.97
CA ALA A 127 16.95 7.72 6.95
C ALA A 127 16.61 6.26 6.57
N ALA A 128 16.33 5.41 7.56
CA ALA A 128 16.05 3.99 7.34
C ALA A 128 14.72 3.73 6.62
N THR A 129 13.73 4.63 6.77
CA THR A 129 12.40 4.49 6.14
C THR A 129 12.31 5.06 4.72
N ARG A 130 13.45 5.44 4.10
CA ARG A 130 13.49 6.04 2.75
C ARG A 130 12.79 5.19 1.70
N VAL A 131 13.13 3.90 1.60
CA VAL A 131 12.58 3.02 0.56
C VAL A 131 11.05 2.94 0.66
N SER A 132 10.50 2.77 1.87
CA SER A 132 9.06 2.73 2.09
C SER A 132 8.37 4.04 1.69
N ARG A 133 8.98 5.19 1.98
CA ARG A 133 8.46 6.49 1.54
C ARG A 133 8.51 6.65 0.03
N ASP A 134 9.60 6.26 -0.60
CA ASP A 134 9.79 6.35 -2.06
C ASP A 134 8.75 5.47 -2.78
N ILE A 135 8.47 4.27 -2.27
CA ILE A 135 7.41 3.38 -2.79
C ILE A 135 6.03 4.01 -2.62
N CYS A 136 5.72 4.57 -1.45
CA CYS A 136 4.46 5.25 -1.21
C CYS A 136 4.25 6.40 -2.19
N LEU A 137 5.26 7.28 -2.35
CA LEU A 137 5.22 8.40 -3.28
C LEU A 137 5.06 7.94 -4.73
N PHE A 138 5.79 6.90 -5.15
CA PHE A 138 5.64 6.31 -6.48
C PHE A 138 4.22 5.85 -6.72
N GLN A 139 3.64 5.07 -5.79
CA GLN A 139 2.29 4.55 -5.94
C GLN A 139 1.20 5.62 -5.96
N LEU A 140 1.46 6.80 -5.37
CA LEU A 140 0.56 7.96 -5.38
C LEU A 140 0.71 8.83 -6.64
N ALA A 141 1.85 8.73 -7.34
CA ALA A 141 2.14 9.50 -8.55
C ALA A 141 1.70 8.79 -9.84
N VAL A 142 1.60 7.46 -9.79
CA VAL A 142 1.21 6.59 -10.91
C VAL A 142 -0.22 6.09 -10.73
#